data_AF-A0A2S7T0N2-F1
#
_entry.id   AF-A0A2S7T0N2-F1
#
_cell.length_a   1.000
_cell.length_b   1.000
_cell.length_c   1.000
_cell.angle_alpha   90.00
_cell.angle_beta   90.00
_cell.angle_gamma   90.00
#
_symmetry.space_group_name_H-M   'P 1'
#
loop_
_entity.id
_entity.type
_entity.pdbx_description
1 polymer ?
#
loop_
_entity_poly.entity_id
_entity_poly.type
_entity_poly.pdbx_seq_one_letter_code
_entity_poly.pdbx_strand_id
1 'polypeptide(L)'
;MYHFRITKEEKGGYRFELDGIKILVDDYKVVNEEHIFTNPAKAVAFFDVENNLYGISNEPSYYRTAEEFFDAMSSQFYVFTHA
;
A
#
# COMPACT_ATOMS: atom_id res chain seq x y z
N MET A 1 -3.78 8.25 -12.36
CA MET A 1 -4.34 7.59 -11.17
C MET A 1 -4.09 6.09 -11.25
N TYR A 2 -3.66 5.48 -10.15
CA TYR A 2 -3.42 4.04 -10.08
C TYR A 2 -4.77 3.31 -9.98
N HIS A 3 -4.92 2.18 -10.69
CA HIS A 3 -6.15 1.39 -10.70
C HIS A 3 -6.13 0.33 -9.59
N PHE A 4 -5.99 0.77 -8.34
CA PHE A 4 -6.02 -0.15 -7.20
C PHE A 4 -7.36 -0.89 -7.13
N ARG A 5 -7.30 -2.19 -6.87
CA ARG A 5 -8.44 -2.91 -6.32
C ARG A 5 -8.56 -2.56 -4.84
N ILE A 6 -9.57 -1.78 -4.49
CA ILE A 6 -9.80 -1.35 -3.11
C ILE A 6 -10.87 -2.22 -2.46
N THR A 7 -10.54 -2.86 -1.34
CA THR A 7 -11.45 -3.72 -0.57
C THR A 7 -11.54 -3.19 0.86
N LYS A 8 -12.76 -3.11 1.41
CA LYS A 8 -12.96 -2.79 2.84
C LYS A 8 -12.78 -4.05 3.67
N GLU A 9 -11.99 -3.99 4.72
CA GLU A 9 -11.68 -5.14 5.58
C GLU A 9 -12.76 -5.33 6.67
N GLU A 10 -13.02 -6.58 7.06
CA GLU A 10 -14.06 -6.92 8.05
C GLU A 10 -13.83 -6.25 9.40
N LYS A 11 -12.56 -6.08 9.78
CA LYS A 11 -12.13 -5.46 11.05
C LYS A 11 -12.05 -3.93 10.97
N GLY A 12 -12.51 -3.33 9.86
CA GLY A 12 -12.28 -1.93 9.54
C GLY A 12 -10.96 -1.74 8.78
N GLY A 13 -10.78 -0.55 8.18
CA GLY A 13 -9.68 -0.31 7.26
C GLY A 13 -9.99 -0.68 5.82
N TYR A 14 -9.01 -0.39 4.97
CA TYR A 14 -9.06 -0.68 3.54
C TYR A 14 -7.76 -1.34 3.10
N ARG A 15 -7.89 -2.25 2.14
CA ARG A 15 -6.79 -2.84 1.40
C ARG A 15 -6.79 -2.38 -0.03
N PHE A 16 -5.69 -1.79 -0.46
CA PHE A 16 -5.39 -1.45 -1.84
C PHE A 16 -4.52 -2.57 -2.42
N GLU A 17 -4.82 -3.04 -3.62
CA GLU A 17 -4.07 -4.10 -4.28
C GLU A 17 -3.79 -3.76 -5.73
N LEU A 18 -2.53 -3.86 -6.13
CA LEU A 18 -2.06 -3.68 -7.51
C LEU A 18 -0.79 -4.50 -7.73
N ASP A 19 -0.71 -5.22 -8.84
CA ASP A 19 0.46 -6.01 -9.26
C ASP A 19 1.04 -6.95 -8.18
N GLY A 20 0.20 -7.43 -7.26
CA GLY A 20 0.60 -8.32 -6.15
C GLY A 20 1.04 -7.60 -4.87
N ILE A 21 1.27 -6.27 -4.93
CA ILE A 21 1.51 -5.42 -3.77
C ILE A 21 0.18 -5.05 -3.12
N LYS A 22 0.15 -5.13 -1.79
CA LYS A 22 -1.01 -4.84 -0.95
C LYS A 22 -0.66 -3.70 0.00
N ILE A 23 -1.55 -2.73 0.16
CA ILE A 23 -1.41 -1.63 1.13
C ILE A 23 -2.62 -1.66 2.04
N LEU A 24 -2.39 -1.86 3.35
CA LEU A 24 -3.41 -1.72 4.38
C LEU A 24 -3.35 -0.32 4.97
N VAL A 25 -4.52 0.30 5.07
CA VAL A 25 -4.70 1.64 5.65
C VAL A 25 -5.92 1.65 6.55
N ASP A 26 -5.98 2.59 7.48
CA ASP A 26 -7.13 2.72 8.37
C ASP A 26 -8.33 3.40 7.69
N ASP A 27 -8.10 4.50 6.97
CA ASP A 27 -9.08 5.19 6.15
C ASP A 27 -8.36 6.10 5.13
N TYR A 28 -9.08 6.56 4.12
CA TYR A 28 -8.53 7.40 3.05
C TYR A 28 -9.57 8.35 2.47
N LYS A 29 -9.10 9.36 1.74
CA LYS A 29 -9.93 10.28 0.96
C LYS A 29 -9.38 10.38 -0.45
N VAL A 30 -10.27 10.57 -1.41
CA VAL A 30 -9.87 10.88 -2.78
C VAL A 30 -9.85 12.39 -2.96
N VAL A 31 -8.69 12.95 -3.28
CA VAL A 31 -8.51 14.38 -3.57
C VAL A 31 -7.63 14.49 -4.80
N ASN A 32 -8.06 15.27 -5.81
CA ASN A 32 -7.32 15.45 -7.07
C ASN A 32 -6.87 14.13 -7.71
N GLU A 33 -7.73 13.10 -7.69
CA GLU A 33 -7.43 11.76 -8.23
C GLU A 33 -6.31 10.99 -7.51
N GLU A 34 -6.00 11.34 -6.25
CA GLU A 34 -5.06 10.61 -5.40
C GLU A 34 -5.74 10.07 -4.15
N HIS A 35 -5.24 8.93 -3.66
CA HIS A 35 -5.77 8.29 -2.45
C HIS A 35 -4.98 8.74 -1.22
N ILE A 36 -5.40 9.84 -0.61
CA ILE A 36 -4.76 10.43 0.56
C ILE A 36 -5.13 9.65 1.83
N PHE A 37 -4.13 9.17 2.56
CA PHE A 37 -4.34 8.51 3.84
C PHE A 37 -4.83 9.49 4.91
N THR A 38 -5.83 9.11 5.70
CA THR A 38 -6.27 9.93 6.83
C THR A 38 -5.28 9.87 7.99
N ASN A 39 -4.66 8.71 8.22
CA ASN A 39 -3.59 8.54 9.19
C ASN A 39 -2.40 7.80 8.54
N PRO A 40 -1.49 8.54 7.87
CA PRO A 40 -0.36 7.93 7.16
C PRO A 40 0.49 6.96 7.99
N ALA A 41 0.69 7.25 9.28
CA ALA A 41 1.43 6.38 10.21
C ALA A 41 0.80 4.99 10.39
N LYS A 42 -0.49 4.83 10.07
CA LYS A 42 -1.25 3.57 10.14
C LYS A 42 -1.40 2.91 8.78
N ALA A 43 -0.45 3.14 7.87
CA ALA A 43 -0.35 2.45 6.60
C ALA A 43 0.78 1.42 6.62
N VAL A 44 0.52 0.24 6.06
CA VAL A 44 1.53 -0.82 5.86
C VAL A 44 1.41 -1.33 4.43
N ALA A 45 2.52 -1.36 3.70
CA ALA A 45 2.61 -1.97 2.38
C ALA A 45 3.34 -3.31 2.47
N PHE A 46 2.89 -4.32 1.73
CA PHE A 46 3.50 -5.64 1.72
C PHE A 46 3.23 -6.43 0.44
N PHE A 47 4.04 -7.45 0.21
CA PHE A 47 3.84 -8.44 -0.84
C PHE A 47 4.34 -9.81 -0.39
N ASP A 48 3.92 -10.84 -1.12
CA ASP A 48 4.26 -12.24 -0.85
C ASP A 48 5.08 -12.81 -2.01
N VAL A 49 6.25 -13.39 -1.73
CA VAL A 49 7.08 -14.13 -2.71
C VAL A 49 7.54 -15.44 -2.08
N GLU A 50 7.26 -16.57 -2.74
CA GLU A 50 7.71 -17.91 -2.30
C GLU A 50 7.38 -18.24 -0.83
N ASN A 51 6.17 -17.88 -0.37
CA ASN A 51 5.72 -18.00 1.03
C ASN A 51 6.47 -17.11 2.04
N ASN A 52 7.24 -16.12 1.58
CA ASN A 52 7.83 -15.10 2.42
C ASN A 52 7.06 -13.78 2.27
N LEU A 53 6.71 -13.17 3.41
CA LEU A 53 6.04 -11.90 3.48
C LEU A 53 7.06 -10.78 3.67
N TYR A 54 7.06 -9.81 2.77
CA TYR A 54 7.91 -8.62 2.84
C TYR A 54 7.03 -7.39 3.00
N GLY A 55 7.38 -6.52 3.95
CA GLY A 55 6.54 -5.36 4.26
C GLY A 55 7.33 -4.17 4.80
N ILE A 56 6.79 -2.99 4.55
CA ILE A 56 7.29 -1.71 5.07
C ILE A 56 6.16 -1.03 5.84
N SER A 57 6.46 -0.55 7.03
CA SER A 57 5.56 0.32 7.80
C SER A 57 5.78 1.77 7.41
N ASN A 58 4.71 2.55 7.28
CA ASN A 58 4.78 3.99 7.09
C ASN A 58 4.82 4.76 8.43
N GLU A 59 5.34 4.16 9.51
CA GLU A 59 5.34 4.76 10.86
C GLU A 59 6.07 6.12 11.01
N PRO A 60 7.04 6.53 10.16
CA PRO A 60 7.49 7.93 10.13
C PRO A 60 6.61 8.85 9.27
N SER A 61 5.52 8.35 8.68
CA SER A 61 4.56 9.07 7.83
C SER A 61 5.19 9.74 6.61
N TYR A 62 6.18 9.07 5.99
CA TYR A 62 6.87 9.61 4.82
C TYR A 62 5.98 9.69 3.59
N TYR A 63 5.08 8.72 3.42
CA TYR A 63 4.18 8.63 2.26
C TYR A 63 2.77 9.07 2.66
N ARG A 64 2.17 9.98 1.89
CA ARG A 64 0.85 10.55 2.19
C ARG A 64 -0.26 9.91 1.37
N THR A 65 0.09 9.29 0.25
CA THR A 65 -0.86 8.66 -0.67
C THR A 65 -0.58 7.19 -0.89
N ALA A 66 -1.59 6.45 -1.35
CA ALA A 66 -1.43 5.05 -1.76
C ALA A 66 -0.43 4.90 -2.91
N GLU A 67 -0.43 5.86 -3.82
CA GLU A 67 0.46 5.94 -4.98
C GLU A 67 1.93 6.09 -4.55
N GLU A 68 2.24 7.10 -3.72
CA GLU A 68 3.61 7.32 -3.22
C GLU A 68 4.13 6.10 -2.47
N PHE A 69 3.26 5.48 -1.66
CA PHE A 69 3.66 4.32 -0.87
C PHE A 69 3.83 3.07 -1.73
N PHE A 70 2.99 2.91 -2.76
CA PHE A 70 3.15 1.85 -3.76
C PHE A 70 4.47 2.00 -4.50
N ASP A 71 4.82 3.20 -4.96
CA ASP A 71 6.06 3.45 -5.70
C ASP A 71 7.29 3.08 -4.86
N ALA A 72 7.28 3.43 -3.57
CA ALA A 72 8.32 3.04 -2.63
C ALA A 72 8.45 1.52 -2.46
N MET A 73 7.32 0.79 -2.46
CA MET A 73 7.31 -0.67 -2.34
C MET A 73 7.67 -1.39 -3.65
N SER A 74 7.30 -0.81 -4.79
CA SER A 74 7.42 -1.42 -6.13
C SER A 74 8.86 -1.80 -6.48
N SER A 75 9.83 -0.98 -6.04
CA SER A 75 11.25 -1.24 -6.27
C SER A 75 11.73 -2.50 -5.55
N GLN A 76 11.27 -2.71 -4.30
CA GLN A 76 11.58 -3.94 -3.58
C GLN A 76 10.87 -5.13 -4.20
N PHE A 77 9.58 -4.98 -4.55
CA PHE A 77 8.80 -6.04 -5.18
C PHE A 77 9.48 -6.56 -6.46
N TYR A 78 9.94 -5.66 -7.32
CA TYR A 78 10.65 -6.01 -8.54
C TYR A 78 11.92 -6.83 -8.26
N VAL A 79 12.73 -6.40 -7.29
CA VAL A 79 13.96 -7.10 -6.90
C VAL A 79 13.69 -8.53 -6.42
N PHE A 80 12.62 -8.76 -5.66
CA PHE A 80 12.33 -10.08 -5.13
C PHE A 80 11.55 -10.99 -6.09
N THR A 81 10.87 -10.45 -7.11
CA THR A 81 10.04 -11.23 -8.05
C THR A 81 10.70 -11.51 -9.40
N HIS A 82 11.69 -10.72 -9.80
CA HIS A 82 12.36 -10.82 -11.10
C HIS A 82 13.87 -11.08 -10.97
N ALA A 83 14.30 -11.62 -9.83
CA ALA A 83 15.67 -12.10 -9.60
C ALA A 83 15.95 -13.46 -10.24
#